data_AF-A0A965US67-F1
#
_entry.id   AF-A0A965US67-F1
#
_cell.length_a   1.000
_cell.length_b   1.000
_cell.length_c   1.000
_cell.angle_alpha   90.00
_cell.angle_beta   90.00
_cell.angle_gamma   90.00
#
_symmetry.space_group_name_H-M   'P 1'
#
loop_
_entity.id
_entity.type
_entity.pdbx_description
1 polymer ?
#
loop_
_entity_poly.entity_id
_entity_poly.type
_entity_poly.pdbx_seq_one_letter_code
_entity_poly.pdbx_strand_id
1 'polypeptide(L)'
;MDVTPNFKPPTPDRKANPAKAKAERDRLLQQSTICSLCGKARATDAHHVRKRSQGGDDTANNLKALCALCHELLDRNSTWAKQNGYAE
;
A
#
# COMPACT_ATOMS: atom_id res chain seq x y z
N MET A 1 2.59 -30.62 -23.41
CA MET A 1 3.50 -29.60 -22.83
C MET A 1 2.67 -28.85 -21.82
N ASP A 2 2.49 -29.47 -20.66
CA ASP A 2 1.49 -29.07 -19.68
C ASP A 2 2.14 -28.13 -18.68
N VAL A 3 2.03 -26.83 -18.95
CA VAL A 3 2.36 -25.79 -17.98
C VAL A 3 1.25 -25.74 -16.93
N THR A 4 1.43 -26.48 -15.84
CA THR A 4 0.57 -26.35 -14.67
C THR A 4 0.79 -24.96 -14.03
N PRO A 5 -0.28 -24.18 -13.77
CA PRO A 5 -0.13 -22.94 -13.03
C PRO A 5 0.19 -23.26 -11.57
N ASN A 6 1.40 -22.86 -11.14
CA ASN A 6 1.85 -22.96 -9.75
C ASN A 6 1.09 -21.94 -8.88
N PHE A 7 -0.12 -22.29 -8.46
CA PHE A 7 -0.86 -21.53 -7.46
C PHE A 7 -0.26 -21.80 -6.08
N LYS A 8 0.62 -20.90 -5.63
CA LYS A 8 1.13 -20.93 -4.26
C LYS A 8 -0.03 -20.55 -3.30
N PRO A 9 -0.41 -21.41 -2.35
CA PRO A 9 -1.47 -21.11 -1.40
C PRO A 9 -1.08 -19.87 -0.58
N PRO A 10 -2.04 -18.99 -0.22
CA PRO A 10 -1.77 -17.87 0.67
C PRO A 10 -1.20 -18.42 1.98
N THR A 11 -0.05 -17.90 2.39
CA THR A 11 0.54 -18.25 3.68
C THR A 11 -0.44 -17.87 4.80
N PRO A 12 -0.54 -18.63 5.90
CA PRO A 12 -1.43 -18.30 7.00
C PRO A 12 -1.17 -16.86 7.43
N ASP A 13 -2.24 -16.07 7.49
CA ASP A 13 -2.25 -14.65 7.84
C ASP A 13 -1.52 -14.49 9.18
N ARG A 14 -0.23 -14.15 9.15
CA ARG A 14 0.49 -13.70 10.34
C ARG A 14 -0.21 -12.41 10.71
N LYS A 15 -1.18 -12.48 11.64
CA LYS A 15 -1.89 -11.30 12.16
C LYS A 15 -0.84 -10.25 12.48
N ALA A 16 -0.73 -9.23 11.62
CA ALA A 16 0.26 -8.18 11.82
C ALA A 16 -0.01 -7.56 13.19
N ASN A 17 1.05 -7.37 13.98
CA ASN A 17 0.93 -6.72 15.28
C ASN A 17 0.40 -5.29 15.05
N PRO A 18 -0.83 -4.97 15.49
CA PRO A 18 -1.47 -3.69 15.17
C PRO A 18 -0.69 -2.49 15.72
N ALA A 19 0.04 -2.66 16.84
CA ALA A 19 0.85 -1.59 17.42
C ALA A 19 2.08 -1.25 16.57
N LYS A 20 2.75 -2.25 15.98
CA LYS A 20 3.90 -2.01 15.08
C LYS A 20 3.46 -1.41 13.75
N ALA A 21 2.35 -1.88 13.18
CA ALA A 21 1.77 -1.34 11.95
C ALA A 21 1.42 0.15 12.09
N LYS A 22 0.92 0.56 13.27
CA LYS A 22 0.62 1.97 13.54
C LYS A 22 1.88 2.84 13.57
N ALA A 23 2.95 2.38 14.22
CA ALA A 23 4.18 3.16 14.39
C ALA A 23 4.86 3.50 13.06
N GLU A 24 4.90 2.56 12.11
CA GLU A 24 5.54 2.80 10.81
C GLU A 24 4.71 3.74 9.92
N ARG A 25 3.37 3.63 9.99
CA ARG A 25 2.46 4.57 9.33
C ARG A 25 2.61 5.99 9.87
N ASP A 26 2.64 6.14 11.20
CA ASP A 26 2.83 7.44 11.84
C ASP A 26 4.19 8.03 11.44
N ARG A 27 5.25 7.20 11.46
CA ARG A 27 6.60 7.61 11.03
C ARG A 27 6.62 8.08 9.57
N LEU A 28 5.99 7.33 8.67
CA LEU A 28 5.91 7.70 7.26
C LEU A 28 5.22 9.06 7.09
N LEU A 29 4.10 9.30 7.77
CA LEU A 29 3.37 10.57 7.68
C LEU A 29 4.10 11.75 8.36
N GLN A 30 4.96 11.47 9.34
CA GLN A 30 5.86 12.48 9.92
C GLN A 30 7.00 12.84 8.97
N GLN A 31 7.57 11.87 8.24
CA GLN A 31 8.67 12.09 7.30
C GLN A 31 8.20 12.64 5.95
N SER A 32 7.05 12.17 5.47
CA SER A 32 6.47 12.52 4.18
C SER A 32 5.16 13.27 4.40
N THR A 33 5.27 14.59 4.64
CA THR A 33 4.11 15.43 4.97
C THR A 33 3.27 15.81 3.75
N ILE A 34 3.77 15.61 2.53
CA ILE A 34 3.09 15.94 1.27
C ILE A 34 2.72 14.66 0.52
N CYS A 35 1.55 14.66 -0.09
CA CYS A 35 1.06 13.57 -0.92
C CYS A 35 2.05 13.25 -2.06
N SER A 36 2.54 12.02 -2.11
CA SER A 36 3.49 11.58 -3.14
C SER A 36 2.88 11.52 -4.54
N LEU A 37 1.55 11.44 -4.65
CA LEU A 37 0.84 11.40 -5.92
C LEU A 37 0.62 12.80 -6.52
N CYS A 38 0.01 13.71 -5.77
CA CYS A 38 -0.36 15.02 -6.31
C CYS A 38 0.65 16.13 -5.99
N GLY A 39 1.52 15.97 -4.99
CA GLY A 39 2.49 16.97 -4.56
C GLY A 39 1.90 18.26 -3.96
N LYS A 40 0.56 18.35 -3.81
CA LYS A 40 -0.13 19.61 -3.46
C LYS A 40 -0.73 19.63 -2.06
N ALA A 41 -1.23 18.48 -1.60
CA ALA A 41 -1.95 18.36 -0.34
C ALA A 41 -1.11 17.63 0.71
N ARG A 42 -1.43 17.86 1.98
CA ARG A 42 -0.84 17.11 3.09
C ARG A 42 -1.15 15.61 2.95
N ALA A 43 -0.16 14.77 3.17
CA ALA A 43 -0.38 13.34 3.30
C ALA A 43 -1.08 13.04 4.63
N THR A 44 -2.20 12.34 4.57
CA THR A 44 -3.03 11.97 5.72
C THR A 44 -3.11 10.47 5.92
N ASP A 45 -2.81 9.69 4.88
CA ASP A 45 -2.93 8.24 4.87
C ASP A 45 -1.70 7.56 4.28
N ALA A 46 -1.45 6.33 4.73
CA ALA A 46 -0.41 5.46 4.24
C ALA A 46 -1.05 4.35 3.38
N HIS A 47 -0.90 4.48 2.07
CA HIS A 47 -1.47 3.57 1.07
C HIS A 47 -0.57 2.35 0.85
N HIS A 48 -1.12 1.15 0.96
CA HIS A 48 -0.43 -0.09 0.64
C HIS A 48 -0.39 -0.35 -0.86
N VAL A 49 0.80 -0.36 -1.47
CA VAL A 49 0.99 -0.71 -2.89
C VAL A 49 0.57 -2.16 -3.13
N ARG A 50 1.14 -3.10 -2.36
CA ARG A 50 0.62 -4.45 -2.26
C ARG A 50 -0.35 -4.52 -1.10
N LYS A 51 -1.60 -4.90 -1.36
CA LYS A 51 -2.62 -5.01 -0.31
C LYS A 51 -2.20 -6.01 0.75
N ARG A 52 -2.57 -5.74 2.01
CA ARG A 52 -2.30 -6.64 3.14
C ARG A 52 -2.87 -8.05 2.94
N SER A 53 -4.08 -8.15 2.38
CA SER A 53 -4.72 -9.44 2.03
C SER A 53 -3.98 -10.25 0.96
N GLN A 54 -3.04 -9.62 0.24
CA GLN A 54 -2.20 -10.23 -0.80
C GLN A 54 -0.76 -10.43 -0.33
N GLY A 55 -0.50 -10.27 0.97
CA GLY A 55 0.83 -10.42 1.58
C GLY A 55 1.66 -9.15 1.63
N GLY A 56 1.07 -7.97 1.37
CA GLY A 56 1.75 -6.70 1.57
C GLY A 56 2.00 -6.39 3.06
N ASP A 57 3.19 -5.89 3.36
CA ASP A 57 3.60 -5.53 4.71
C ASP A 57 3.43 -4.03 4.99
N ASP A 58 3.64 -3.63 6.24
CA ASP A 58 3.59 -2.22 6.65
C ASP A 58 4.97 -1.54 6.53
N THR A 59 5.84 -1.97 5.62
CA THR A 59 7.16 -1.34 5.45
C THR A 59 7.08 -0.06 4.62
N ALA A 60 8.03 0.86 4.84
CA ALA A 60 8.14 2.10 4.05
C ALA A 60 8.21 1.86 2.52
N ASN A 61 8.70 0.70 2.06
CA ASN A 61 8.76 0.37 0.64
C ASN A 61 7.38 0.00 0.06
N ASN A 62 6.52 -0.60 0.86
CA ASN A 62 5.16 -0.98 0.46
C ASN A 62 4.12 0.10 0.76
N LEU A 63 4.51 1.19 1.44
CA LEU A 63 3.62 2.28 1.81
C LEU A 63 3.90 3.54 0.99
N LYS A 64 2.85 4.26 0.60
CA LYS A 64 2.90 5.60 -0.01
C LYS A 64 2.14 6.60 0.84
N ALA A 65 2.74 7.75 1.12
CA ALA A 65 2.10 8.84 1.85
C ALA A 65 1.18 9.63 0.90
N LEU A 66 -0.13 9.52 1.09
CA LEU A 66 -1.13 10.13 0.21
C LEU A 66 -2.10 11.03 0.98
N CYS A 67 -2.68 12.01 0.30
CA CYS A 67 -3.87 12.68 0.81
C CYS A 67 -5.10 11.80 0.60
N ALA A 68 -6.14 12.01 1.42
CA ALA A 68 -7.39 11.25 1.36
C ALA A 68 -8.01 11.18 -0.06
N LEU A 69 -8.00 12.30 -0.81
CA LEU A 69 -8.55 12.33 -2.18
C LEU A 69 -7.78 11.44 -3.16
N CYS A 70 -6.45 11.49 -3.10
CA CYS A 70 -5.59 10.64 -3.93
C CYS A 70 -5.70 9.17 -3.54
N HIS A 71 -5.83 8.89 -2.24
CA HIS A 71 -6.06 7.53 -1.75
C HIS A 71 -7.36 6.95 -2.33
N GLU A 72 -8.46 7.68 -2.22
CA GLU A 72 -9.76 7.25 -2.75
C GLU A 72 -9.73 7.08 -4.28
N LEU A 73 -9.04 7.97 -5.00
CA LEU A 73 -8.90 7.87 -6.45
C LEU A 73 -8.21 6.56 -6.87
N LEU A 74 -7.14 6.16 -6.16
CA LEU A 74 -6.42 4.92 -6.43
C LEU A 74 -7.26 3.69 -6.10
N ASP A 75 -8.00 3.72 -4.99
CA ASP A 75 -8.90 2.63 -4.61
C ASP A 75 -9.99 2.41 -5.67
N ARG A 76 -10.49 3.48 -6.29
CA ARG A 76 -11.47 3.44 -7.38
C ARG A 76 -10.87 3.09 -8.74
N ASN A 77 -9.58 3.33 -8.96
CA ASN A 77 -8.90 3.13 -10.24
C ASN A 77 -7.67 2.22 -10.12
N SER A 78 -7.91 0.96 -9.77
CA SER A 78 -6.85 -0.03 -9.55
C SER A 78 -6.00 -0.29 -10.80
N THR A 79 -6.56 -0.16 -12.00
CA THR A 79 -5.82 -0.35 -13.26
C THR A 79 -4.77 0.73 -13.45
N TRP A 80 -5.16 2.01 -13.30
CA TRP A 80 -4.22 3.12 -13.36
C TRP A 80 -3.20 3.05 -12.22
N ALA A 81 -3.64 2.69 -11.01
CA ALA A 81 -2.76 2.51 -9.86
C ALA A 81 -1.64 1.50 -10.14
N LYS A 82 -1.97 0.33 -10.72
CA LYS A 82 -0.98 -0.70 -11.09
C LYS A 82 0.02 -0.18 -12.13
N GLN A 83 -0.46 0.48 -13.17
CA GLN A 83 0.37 1.03 -14.23
C GLN A 83 1.35 2.09 -13.74
N ASN A 84 1.01 2.80 -12.66
CA ASN A 84 1.81 3.90 -12.10
C ASN A 84 2.55 3.53 -10.81
N GLY A 85 2.61 2.23 -10.44
CA GLY A 85 3.37 1.76 -9.27
C GLY A 85 2.73 2.09 -7.92
N TYR A 86 1.43 2.37 -7.91
CA TYR A 86 0.63 2.57 -6.70
C TYR A 86 -0.15 1.31 -6.30
N ALA A 87 -0.15 0.27 -7.12
CA ALA A 87 -0.71 -1.03 -6.77
C ALA A 87 0.09 -2.18 -7.41
N GLU A 88 0.12 -3.35 -6.77
CA GLU A 88 0.69 -4.61 -7.30
C GLU A 88 -0.40 -5.60 -7.74
#